data_AF-A0A6C0HSV4-F1
#
_entry.id   AF-A0A6C0HSV4-F1
#
_cell.length_a   1.000
_cell.length_b   1.000
_cell.length_c   1.000
_cell.angle_alpha   90.00
_cell.angle_beta   90.00
_cell.angle_gamma   90.00
#
_symmetry.space_group_name_H-M   'P 1'
#
loop_
_entity.id
_entity.type
_entity.pdbx_description
1 polymer ?
#
loop_
_entity_poly.entity_id
_entity_poly.type
_entity_poly.pdbx_seq_one_letter_code
_entity_poly.pdbx_strand_id
1 'polypeptide(L)'
;MTSLMETLYSKRFCLPSNYNTEQSSKKELINNTNCLCGNYYHIACIFIGRGENLISGKKIEILSYGVNKYSDIDGVVPSIHAEYDAISNLQPLDKKGKKNLYRCNIFITRFSKGSKVGNSKPCYQCVLNIHNLPEQKGYQIKNVFYTEEDKIIKKTLKELLEQENPYYSRFQRNYCKLNNKDRW
;
A
#
# COMPACT_ATOMS: atom_id res chain seq x y z
N MET A 1 16.30 5.28 15.95
CA MET A 1 15.02 5.69 15.33
C MET A 1 14.81 4.76 14.16
N THR A 2 13.94 3.76 14.29
CA THR A 2 13.68 2.80 13.22
C THR A 2 13.08 3.51 12.03
N SER A 3 13.72 3.41 10.87
CA SER A 3 13.22 4.02 9.64
C SER A 3 11.82 3.49 9.34
N LEU A 4 10.96 4.29 8.69
CA LEU A 4 9.61 3.84 8.31
C LEU A 4 9.67 2.52 7.51
N MET A 5 10.71 2.34 6.71
CA MET A 5 10.93 1.13 5.94
C MET A 5 11.17 -0.09 6.84
N GLU A 6 11.90 0.05 7.95
CA GLU A 6 12.05 -1.01 8.95
C GLU A 6 10.74 -1.32 9.68
N THR A 7 9.90 -0.31 9.91
CA THR A 7 8.56 -0.50 10.49
C THR A 7 7.65 -1.26 9.52
N LEU A 8 7.64 -0.88 8.24
CA LEU A 8 6.86 -1.55 7.19
C LEU A 8 7.40 -2.96 6.92
N TYR A 9 8.71 -3.14 6.96
CA TYR A 9 9.36 -4.44 6.88
C TYR A 9 8.94 -5.31 8.06
N SER A 10 9.05 -4.84 9.30
CA SER A 10 8.65 -5.60 10.50
C SER A 10 7.15 -5.96 10.47
N LYS A 11 6.29 -5.03 10.03
CA LYS A 11 4.86 -5.28 9.82
C LYS A 11 4.58 -6.33 8.75
N ARG A 12 5.42 -6.45 7.72
CA ARG A 12 5.35 -7.54 6.72
C ARG A 12 5.48 -8.91 7.37
N PHE A 13 6.37 -9.03 8.36
CA PHE A 13 6.65 -10.30 9.05
C PHE A 13 5.75 -10.53 10.26
N CYS A 14 4.73 -9.69 10.48
CA CYS A 14 3.92 -9.69 11.72
C CYS A 14 4.78 -9.61 12.99
N LEU A 15 5.97 -9.02 12.91
CA LEU A 15 6.88 -8.94 14.05
C LEU A 15 6.38 -7.91 15.07
N PRO A 16 6.50 -8.19 16.38
CA PRO A 16 6.06 -7.27 17.41
C PRO A 16 6.86 -5.96 17.34
N SER A 17 6.25 -4.86 17.80
CA SER A 17 6.77 -3.49 17.64
C SER A 17 8.12 -3.19 18.29
N ASN A 18 8.64 -4.14 19.07
CA ASN A 18 9.94 -4.11 19.76
C ASN A 18 11.02 -4.97 19.08
N TYR A 19 10.77 -5.50 17.88
CA TYR A 19 11.74 -6.31 17.16
C TYR A 19 12.91 -5.46 16.62
N ASN A 20 14.15 -5.79 17.03
CA ASN A 20 15.35 -5.07 16.62
C ASN A 20 15.99 -5.72 15.39
N THR A 21 15.88 -5.06 14.24
CA THR A 21 16.44 -5.50 12.95
C THR A 21 17.96 -5.60 12.93
N GLU A 22 18.68 -4.89 13.80
CA GLU A 22 20.15 -4.85 13.82
C GLU A 22 20.80 -6.07 14.50
N GLN A 23 20.05 -6.80 15.34
CA GLN A 23 20.59 -7.92 16.13
C GLN A 23 20.37 -9.30 15.50
N SER A 24 19.43 -9.45 14.57
CA SER A 24 19.21 -10.72 13.89
C SER A 24 20.17 -10.86 12.71
N SER A 25 21.12 -11.78 12.81
CA SER A 25 22.02 -12.12 11.71
C SER A 25 21.19 -12.45 10.46
N LYS A 26 21.59 -11.93 9.28
CA LYS A 26 20.89 -12.20 7.99
C LYS A 26 20.69 -13.70 7.74
N LYS A 27 21.49 -14.58 8.37
CA LYS A 27 21.38 -16.04 8.30
C LYS A 27 20.29 -16.62 9.23
N GLU A 28 20.06 -16.06 10.41
CA GLU A 28 18.99 -16.52 11.32
C GLU A 28 17.60 -16.07 10.87
N LEU A 29 17.48 -14.88 10.24
CA LEU A 29 16.22 -14.41 9.65
C LEU A 29 15.68 -15.36 8.56
N ILE A 30 16.60 -15.98 7.80
CA ILE A 30 16.28 -16.90 6.69
C ILE A 30 15.94 -18.30 7.22
N ASN A 31 16.55 -18.73 8.33
CA ASN A 31 16.41 -20.10 8.85
C ASN A 31 15.33 -20.25 9.96
N ASN A 32 15.00 -19.18 10.69
CA ASN A 32 14.02 -19.22 11.80
C ASN A 32 12.66 -18.59 11.49
N THR A 33 12.38 -18.27 10.21
CA THR A 33 11.02 -17.90 9.82
C THR A 33 10.42 -18.99 8.93
N ASN A 34 9.68 -19.89 9.57
CA ASN A 34 8.38 -20.30 9.00
C ASN A 34 7.54 -19.02 8.85
N CYS A 35 7.91 -18.20 7.88
CA CYS A 35 7.25 -16.95 7.62
C CYS A 35 5.86 -17.31 7.15
N LEU A 36 4.86 -17.13 8.02
CA LEU A 36 3.44 -17.15 7.66
C LEU A 36 3.09 -16.05 6.65
N CYS A 37 4.07 -15.30 6.16
CA CYS A 37 3.91 -14.56 4.93
C CYS A 37 3.62 -15.56 3.82
N GLY A 38 2.35 -15.64 3.43
CA GLY A 38 1.99 -16.04 2.07
C GLY A 38 2.75 -15.20 1.04
N ASN A 39 2.37 -15.27 -0.23
CA ASN A 39 2.99 -14.48 -1.30
C ASN A 39 2.77 -12.95 -1.16
N TYR A 40 2.58 -12.41 0.04
CA TYR A 40 2.31 -11.01 0.32
C TYR A 40 3.59 -10.17 0.21
N TYR A 41 3.66 -9.40 -0.87
CA TYR A 41 4.81 -8.57 -1.22
C TYR A 41 4.48 -7.08 -1.18
N HIS A 42 3.21 -6.70 -1.12
CA HIS A 42 2.74 -5.32 -1.29
C HIS A 42 2.08 -4.83 0.00
N ILE A 43 2.50 -3.66 0.46
CA ILE A 43 2.03 -3.03 1.69
C ILE A 43 1.65 -1.58 1.37
N ALA A 44 0.55 -1.13 1.97
CA ALA A 44 0.17 0.27 1.94
C ALA A 44 -0.02 0.80 3.36
N CYS A 45 0.27 2.08 3.60
CA CYS A 45 -0.06 2.77 4.83
C CYS A 45 -0.65 4.15 4.55
N ILE A 46 -1.68 4.50 5.30
CA ILE A 46 -2.27 5.84 5.28
C ILE A 46 -1.67 6.62 6.44
N PHE A 47 -1.16 7.82 6.16
CA PHE A 47 -0.44 8.60 7.15
C PHE A 47 -0.72 10.10 7.04
N ILE A 48 -0.43 10.80 8.13
CA ILE A 48 -0.47 12.25 8.26
C ILE A 48 0.97 12.77 8.36
N GLY A 49 1.22 13.87 7.66
CA GLY A 49 2.51 14.55 7.65
C GLY A 49 2.91 15.02 6.27
N ARG A 50 4.07 15.68 6.20
CA ARG A 50 4.69 16.02 4.91
C ARG A 50 5.29 14.76 4.31
N GLY A 51 5.13 14.57 3.00
CA GLY A 51 5.74 13.44 2.28
C GLY A 51 7.25 13.35 2.43
N GLU A 52 7.92 14.50 2.57
CA GLU A 52 9.35 14.60 2.85
C GLU A 52 9.76 13.90 4.14
N ASN A 53 8.84 13.73 5.10
CA ASN A 53 9.10 12.99 6.34
C ASN A 53 9.31 11.49 6.08
N LEU A 54 8.70 10.93 5.03
CA LEU A 54 8.95 9.55 4.59
C LEU A 54 10.43 9.36 4.22
N ILE A 55 11.01 10.34 3.53
CA ILE A 55 12.36 10.28 2.98
C ILE A 55 13.39 10.66 4.04
N SER A 56 13.12 11.72 4.80
CA SER A 56 14.02 12.25 5.84
C SER A 56 13.99 11.47 7.15
N GLY A 57 13.18 10.41 7.25
CA GLY A 57 13.07 9.59 8.47
C GLY A 57 12.43 10.33 9.65
N LYS A 58 11.80 11.48 9.41
CA LYS A 58 11.08 12.24 10.44
C LYS A 58 9.81 11.51 10.83
N LYS A 59 9.38 11.68 12.08
CA LYS A 59 8.17 11.06 12.62
C LYS A 59 6.96 11.39 11.73
N ILE A 60 6.23 10.35 11.34
CA ILE A 60 4.91 10.44 10.70
C ILE A 60 3.90 9.76 11.61
N GLU A 61 2.65 10.20 11.52
CA GLU A 61 1.53 9.55 12.21
C GLU A 61 0.82 8.63 11.22
N ILE A 62 0.75 7.34 11.54
CA ILE A 62 0.16 6.33 10.66
C ILE A 62 -1.25 6.03 11.18
N LEU A 63 -2.22 6.16 10.30
CA LEU A 63 -3.64 5.95 10.59
C LEU A 63 -4.07 4.51 10.35
N SER A 64 -3.59 3.90 9.28
CA SER A 64 -3.91 2.52 8.94
C SER A 64 -2.82 1.87 8.10
N TYR A 65 -2.83 0.53 8.10
CA TYR A 65 -2.01 -0.31 7.22
C TYR A 65 -2.90 -1.24 6.42
N GLY A 66 -2.41 -1.68 5.28
CA GLY A 66 -3.02 -2.71 4.45
C GLY A 66 -1.98 -3.59 3.79
N VAL A 67 -2.35 -4.85 3.57
CA VAL A 67 -1.50 -5.86 2.92
C VAL A 67 -2.26 -6.51 1.78
N ASN A 68 -1.54 -6.90 0.72
CA ASN A 68 -2.18 -7.67 -0.35
C ASN A 68 -2.56 -9.07 0.16
N LYS A 69 -3.69 -9.61 -0.30
CA LYS A 69 -4.15 -10.97 -0.02
C LYS A 69 -4.51 -11.66 -1.34
N TYR A 70 -4.05 -12.89 -1.56
CA TYR A 70 -4.44 -13.67 -2.75
C TYR A 70 -5.78 -14.33 -2.51
N SER A 71 -6.49 -14.60 -3.60
CA SER A 71 -7.68 -15.43 -3.56
C SER A 71 -7.34 -16.86 -3.14
N ASP A 72 -8.32 -17.54 -2.56
CA ASP A 72 -8.20 -18.97 -2.29
C ASP A 72 -8.19 -19.78 -3.60
N ILE A 73 -7.71 -21.03 -3.54
CA ILE A 73 -7.64 -21.96 -4.67
C ILE A 73 -9.02 -22.15 -5.30
N ASP A 74 -10.05 -22.23 -4.44
CA ASP A 74 -11.45 -22.41 -4.85
C ASP A 74 -12.11 -21.11 -5.37
N GLY A 75 -11.39 -19.98 -5.34
CA GLY A 75 -11.88 -18.70 -5.86
C GLY A 75 -13.03 -18.05 -5.07
N VAL A 76 -13.43 -18.64 -3.94
CA VAL A 76 -14.54 -18.16 -3.08
C VAL A 76 -14.22 -16.79 -2.46
N VAL A 77 -12.97 -16.60 -2.03
CA VAL A 77 -12.49 -15.33 -1.48
C VAL A 77 -11.73 -14.58 -2.57
N PRO A 78 -12.12 -13.35 -2.93
CA PRO A 78 -11.40 -12.58 -3.95
C PRO A 78 -10.05 -12.08 -3.43
N SER A 79 -9.12 -11.84 -4.35
CA SER A 79 -7.85 -11.20 -4.01
C SER A 79 -8.08 -9.75 -3.55
N ILE A 80 -7.37 -9.34 -2.50
CA ILE A 80 -7.42 -7.99 -1.96
C ILE A 80 -6.09 -7.28 -2.21
N HIS A 81 -6.17 -6.05 -2.69
CA HIS A 81 -5.01 -5.18 -2.87
C HIS A 81 -4.66 -4.43 -1.58
N ALA A 82 -3.38 -4.15 -1.37
CA ALA A 82 -2.89 -3.52 -0.14
C ALA A 82 -3.51 -2.12 0.08
N GLU A 83 -3.73 -1.37 -1.00
CA GLU A 83 -4.34 -0.05 -0.99
C GLU A 83 -5.79 -0.11 -0.49
N TYR A 84 -6.55 -1.10 -0.98
CA TYR A 84 -7.93 -1.30 -0.57
C TYR A 84 -8.01 -1.76 0.90
N ASP A 85 -7.17 -2.71 1.29
CA ASP A 85 -7.08 -3.19 2.68
C ASP A 85 -6.75 -2.03 3.64
N ALA A 86 -5.83 -1.15 3.26
CA ALA A 86 -5.44 0.01 4.08
C ALA A 86 -6.61 1.00 4.27
N ILE A 87 -7.39 1.27 3.22
CA ILE A 87 -8.56 2.14 3.33
C ILE A 87 -9.68 1.46 4.12
N SER A 88 -9.88 0.15 3.94
CA SER A 88 -10.88 -0.62 4.69
C SER A 88 -10.61 -0.56 6.19
N ASN A 89 -9.34 -0.73 6.58
CA ASN A 89 -8.87 -0.66 7.96
C ASN A 89 -8.86 0.76 8.56
N LEU A 90 -9.08 1.80 7.75
CA LEU A 90 -9.14 3.18 8.23
C LEU A 90 -10.41 3.38 9.07
N GLN A 91 -10.24 3.82 10.32
CA GLN A 91 -11.36 4.08 11.21
C GLN A 91 -12.18 5.26 10.68
N PRO A 92 -13.52 5.15 10.54
CA PRO A 92 -14.35 6.27 10.14
C PRO A 92 -14.28 7.40 11.17
N LEU A 93 -14.15 8.65 10.71
CA LEU A 93 -14.29 9.81 11.59
C LEU A 93 -15.76 10.03 11.91
N ASP A 94 -16.07 10.31 13.18
CA ASP A 94 -17.42 10.71 13.56
C ASP A 94 -17.75 12.05 12.86
N LYS A 95 -18.69 11.98 11.92
CA LYS A 95 -19.07 13.08 11.03
C LYS A 95 -20.03 14.07 11.69
N LYS A 96 -20.41 13.90 12.96
CA LYS A 96 -21.27 14.86 13.67
C LYS A 96 -20.68 16.29 13.59
N GLY A 97 -21.20 17.08 12.65
CA GLY A 97 -20.92 18.51 12.48
C GLY A 97 -19.71 18.90 11.63
N LYS A 98 -18.89 17.98 11.09
CA LYS A 98 -17.69 18.33 10.30
C LYS A 98 -17.94 18.23 8.79
N LYS A 99 -18.01 19.38 8.10
CA LYS A 99 -18.12 19.46 6.63
C LYS A 99 -16.80 19.17 5.90
N ASN A 100 -15.66 19.32 6.59
CA ASN A 100 -14.35 19.24 5.95
C ASN A 100 -13.75 17.83 6.08
N LEU A 101 -13.29 17.29 4.95
CA LEU A 101 -12.57 16.02 4.91
C LEU A 101 -11.18 16.15 5.54
N TYR A 102 -10.80 15.14 6.33
CA TYR A 102 -9.50 15.09 6.97
C TYR A 102 -8.42 14.66 5.98
N ARG A 103 -7.44 15.53 5.74
CA ARG A 103 -6.45 15.36 4.68
C ARG A 103 -5.32 14.43 5.13
N CYS A 104 -5.05 13.40 4.34
CA CYS A 104 -3.98 12.44 4.57
C CYS A 104 -3.27 12.08 3.26
N ASN A 105 -2.26 11.22 3.38
CA ASN A 105 -1.52 10.67 2.25
C ASN A 105 -1.49 9.15 2.35
N ILE A 106 -1.17 8.48 1.24
CA ILE A 106 -0.94 7.04 1.21
C ILE A 106 0.47 6.75 0.71
N PHE A 107 1.18 5.84 1.37
CA PHE A 107 2.44 5.28 0.88
C PHE A 107 2.25 3.80 0.56
N ILE A 108 2.78 3.38 -0.58
CA ILE A 108 2.63 2.03 -1.11
C ILE A 108 4.04 1.52 -1.42
N THR A 109 4.36 0.31 -0.99
CA THR A 109 5.66 -0.29 -1.27
C THR A 109 5.56 -1.78 -1.48
N ARG A 110 6.48 -2.30 -2.29
CA ARG A 110 6.61 -3.73 -2.51
C ARG A 110 7.98 -4.20 -2.06
N PHE A 111 8.02 -5.25 -1.26
CA PHE A 111 9.27 -5.90 -0.85
C PHE A 111 9.33 -7.31 -1.43
N SER A 112 10.47 -7.70 -2.00
CA SER A 112 10.76 -9.08 -2.41
C SER A 112 11.16 -9.97 -1.21
N LYS A 113 11.25 -11.30 -1.40
CA LYS A 113 11.76 -12.21 -0.35
C LYS A 113 13.18 -11.83 0.12
N GLY A 114 14.02 -11.33 -0.79
CA GLY A 114 15.37 -10.85 -0.49
C GLY A 114 15.43 -9.39 0.00
N SER A 115 14.33 -8.84 0.52
CA SER A 115 14.24 -7.47 1.07
C SER A 115 14.47 -6.33 0.07
N LYS A 116 14.60 -6.63 -1.23
CA LYS A 116 14.69 -5.59 -2.28
C LYS A 116 13.35 -4.91 -2.48
N VAL A 117 13.36 -3.59 -2.58
CA VAL A 117 12.19 -2.78 -2.91
C VAL A 117 11.88 -2.98 -4.40
N GLY A 118 10.60 -3.10 -4.72
CA GLY A 118 10.12 -3.31 -6.08
C GLY A 118 9.10 -2.25 -6.50
N ASN A 119 8.69 -2.32 -7.77
CA ASN A 119 7.63 -1.47 -8.28
C ASN A 119 6.30 -1.81 -7.59
N SER A 120 5.66 -0.76 -7.06
CA SER A 120 4.45 -0.80 -6.25
C SER A 120 3.42 0.23 -6.73
N LYS A 121 3.57 0.73 -7.97
CA LYS A 121 2.61 1.64 -8.60
C LYS A 121 1.19 1.06 -8.50
N PRO A 122 0.21 1.80 -7.95
CA PRO A 122 -1.14 1.29 -7.80
C PRO A 122 -1.80 1.05 -9.16
N CYS A 123 -2.63 0.00 -9.25
CA CYS A 123 -3.44 -0.21 -10.45
C CYS A 123 -4.58 0.81 -10.54
N TYR A 124 -5.13 0.98 -11.74
CA TYR A 124 -6.20 1.93 -12.01
C TYR A 124 -7.39 1.78 -11.07
N GLN A 125 -7.80 0.54 -10.76
CA GLN A 125 -8.88 0.30 -9.80
C GLN A 125 -8.51 0.77 -8.39
N CYS A 126 -7.26 0.57 -7.97
CA CYS A 126 -6.79 1.06 -6.67
C CYS A 126 -6.76 2.59 -6.65
N VAL A 127 -6.39 3.26 -7.74
CA VAL A 127 -6.45 4.73 -7.85
C VAL A 127 -7.88 5.22 -7.68
N LEU A 128 -8.87 4.58 -8.32
CA LEU A 128 -10.29 4.91 -8.14
C LEU A 128 -10.75 4.67 -6.69
N ASN A 129 -10.32 3.57 -6.08
CA ASN A 129 -10.65 3.26 -4.69
C ASN A 129 -10.03 4.28 -3.72
N ILE A 130 -8.78 4.70 -3.95
CA ILE A 130 -8.08 5.76 -3.20
C ILE A 130 -8.82 7.09 -3.32
N HIS A 131 -9.46 7.37 -4.44
CA HIS A 131 -10.27 8.57 -4.63
C HIS A 131 -11.60 8.51 -3.87
N ASN A 132 -12.37 7.43 -4.05
CA ASN A 132 -13.78 7.42 -3.64
C ASN A 132 -14.00 6.94 -2.20
N LEU A 133 -13.28 5.91 -1.75
CA LEU A 133 -13.58 5.23 -0.49
C LEU A 133 -13.19 6.02 0.76
N PRO A 134 -12.07 6.76 0.81
CA PRO A 134 -11.71 7.55 2.00
C PRO A 134 -12.74 8.63 2.34
N GLU A 135 -13.38 9.24 1.34
CA GLU A 135 -14.36 10.31 1.56
C GLU A 135 -15.60 9.80 2.33
N GLN A 136 -16.00 8.56 2.05
CA GLN A 136 -17.07 7.88 2.79
C GLN A 136 -16.73 7.75 4.29
N LYS A 137 -15.45 7.60 4.62
CA LYS A 137 -14.91 7.53 5.99
C LYS A 137 -14.53 8.90 6.59
N GLY A 138 -14.68 9.99 5.83
CA GLY A 138 -14.40 11.36 6.28
C GLY A 138 -12.97 11.85 5.99
N TYR A 139 -12.24 11.16 5.11
CA TYR A 139 -10.86 11.49 4.75
C TYR A 139 -10.72 11.92 3.29
N GLN A 140 -9.65 12.65 2.99
CA GLN A 140 -9.23 12.98 1.63
C GLN A 140 -7.76 12.63 1.44
N ILE A 141 -7.46 11.67 0.56
CA ILE A 141 -6.08 11.33 0.20
C ILE A 141 -5.59 12.31 -0.87
N LYS A 142 -4.54 13.08 -0.56
CA LYS A 142 -3.98 14.09 -1.48
C LYS A 142 -2.85 13.55 -2.36
N ASN A 143 -1.87 12.93 -1.72
CA ASN A 143 -0.67 12.45 -2.37
C ASN A 143 -0.58 10.93 -2.22
N VAL A 144 -0.16 10.31 -3.31
CA VAL A 144 0.17 8.89 -3.39
C VAL A 144 1.68 8.79 -3.53
N PHE A 145 2.31 8.15 -2.56
CA PHE A 145 3.71 7.81 -2.58
C PHE A 145 3.82 6.34 -2.93
N TYR A 146 4.63 5.98 -3.91
CA TYR A 146 4.88 4.57 -4.23
C TYR A 146 6.34 4.32 -4.54
N THR A 147 6.81 3.11 -4.28
CA THR A 147 8.16 2.71 -4.67
C THR A 147 8.20 2.26 -6.12
N GLU A 148 9.18 2.77 -6.85
CA GLU A 148 9.57 2.31 -8.18
C GLU A 148 11.05 1.97 -8.11
N GLU A 149 11.36 0.68 -8.16
CA GLU A 149 12.70 0.15 -7.86
C GLU A 149 13.13 0.58 -6.44
N ASP A 150 14.18 1.39 -6.32
CA ASP A 150 14.72 1.91 -5.07
C ASP A 150 14.34 3.38 -4.81
N LYS A 151 13.45 3.97 -5.63
CA LYS A 151 13.03 5.38 -5.48
C LYS A 151 11.60 5.49 -4.98
N ILE A 152 11.36 6.48 -4.12
CA ILE A 152 10.01 6.86 -3.70
C ILE A 152 9.51 7.94 -4.66
N ILE A 153 8.48 7.60 -5.43
CA ILE A 153 7.80 8.51 -6.33
C ILE A 153 6.61 9.12 -5.61
N LYS A 154 6.49 10.45 -5.67
CA LYS A 154 5.32 11.19 -5.21
C LYS A 154 4.49 11.59 -6.43
N LYS A 155 3.21 11.25 -6.43
CA LYS A 155 2.22 11.79 -7.36
C LYS A 155 1.02 12.33 -6.62
N THR A 156 0.40 13.35 -7.18
CA THR A 156 -0.94 13.75 -6.73
C THR A 156 -1.98 12.76 -7.24
N LEU A 157 -3.11 12.67 -6.54
CA LEU A 157 -4.18 11.77 -6.97
C LEU A 157 -4.73 12.16 -8.36
N LYS A 158 -4.76 13.47 -8.65
CA LYS A 158 -5.15 14.01 -9.96
C LYS A 158 -4.23 13.51 -11.08
N GLU A 159 -2.92 13.61 -10.90
CA GLU A 159 -1.93 13.09 -11.86
C GLU A 159 -2.07 11.59 -12.14
N LEU A 160 -2.51 10.81 -11.16
CA LEU A 160 -2.74 9.37 -11.33
C LEU A 160 -4.05 9.06 -12.06
N LEU A 161 -5.06 9.93 -11.94
CA LEU A 161 -6.35 9.78 -12.63
C LEU A 161 -6.27 10.22 -14.08
N GLU A 162 -5.51 11.27 -14.38
CA GLU A 162 -5.39 11.90 -15.71
C GLU A 162 -4.25 11.33 -16.57
N GLN A 163 -3.58 10.26 -16.12
CA GLN A 163 -2.46 9.68 -16.87
C GLN A 163 -2.94 9.04 -18.19
N GLU A 164 -2.24 9.31 -19.29
CA GLU A 164 -2.56 8.74 -20.63
C GLU A 164 -2.49 7.20 -20.64
N ASN A 165 -1.51 6.63 -19.91
CA ASN A 165 -1.28 5.19 -19.83
C ASN A 165 -1.44 4.67 -18.39
N PRO A 166 -2.68 4.39 -17.94
CA PRO A 166 -2.93 3.86 -16.61
C PRO A 166 -2.40 2.44 -16.44
N TYR A 167 -1.89 2.14 -15.25
CA TYR A 167 -1.41 0.80 -14.93
C TYR A 167 -2.59 -0.12 -14.63
N TYR A 168 -2.77 -1.16 -15.44
CA TYR A 168 -3.80 -2.17 -15.22
C TYR A 168 -3.22 -3.41 -14.55
N SER A 169 -3.93 -3.93 -13.55
CA SER A 169 -3.58 -5.21 -12.92
C SER A 169 -3.65 -6.35 -13.95
N ARG A 170 -2.97 -7.47 -13.66
CA ARG A 170 -3.02 -8.66 -14.53
C ARG A 170 -4.46 -9.12 -14.78
N PHE A 171 -5.30 -9.10 -13.74
CA PHE A 171 -6.71 -9.45 -13.85
C PHE A 171 -7.44 -8.53 -14.83
N GLN A 172 -7.31 -7.20 -14.68
CA GLN A 172 -7.94 -6.24 -15.57
C GLN A 172 -7.47 -6.38 -17.02
N ARG A 173 -6.17 -6.55 -17.25
CA ARG A 173 -5.64 -6.77 -18.61
C ARG A 173 -6.24 -8.02 -19.25
N ASN A 174 -6.37 -9.10 -18.48
CA ASN A 174 -6.99 -10.33 -18.98
C ASN A 174 -8.49 -10.16 -19.23
N TYR A 175 -9.21 -9.48 -18.32
CA TYR A 175 -10.63 -9.20 -18.48
C TYR A 175 -10.91 -8.34 -19.72
N CYS A 176 -10.12 -7.28 -19.95
CA CYS A 176 -10.21 -6.46 -21.17
C CYS A 176 -9.92 -7.27 -22.43
N LYS A 177 -8.94 -8.18 -22.40
CA LYS A 177 -8.64 -9.07 -23.55
C LYS A 177 -9.76 -10.07 -23.85
N LEU A 178 -10.46 -10.55 -22.82
CA LEU A 178 -11.57 -11.50 -22.98
C LEU A 178 -12.87 -10.81 -23.43
N ASN A 179 -13.03 -9.51 -23.14
CA ASN A 179 -14.31 -8.80 -23.32
C ASN A 179 -14.33 -7.72 -24.43
N ASN A 180 -13.24 -7.44 -25.14
CA ASN A 180 -13.21 -6.55 -26.32
C ASN A 180 -12.57 -7.32 -27.50
N LYS A 181 -13.19 -7.49 -28.69
CA LYS A 181 -13.79 -6.46 -29.57
C LYS A 181 -12.97 -5.17 -29.55
N ASP A 182 -11.86 -5.24 -30.28
CA ASP A 182 -11.07 -4.16 -30.88
C ASP A 182 -10.48 -3.05 -30.00
N ARG A 183 -9.19 -2.82 -30.31
CA ARG A 183 -8.32 -1.65 -30.02
C ARG A 183 -7.64 -1.62 -28.65
N TRP A 184 -6.45 -2.22 -28.63
CA TRP A 184 -5.26 -1.56 -28.11
C TRP A 184 -4.45 -1.04 -29.30
#